data_AF-A0A9X2NHT9-F1
#
_entry.id   AF-A0A9X2NHT9-F1
#
_cell.length_a   1.000
_cell.length_b   1.000
_cell.length_c   1.000
_cell.angle_alpha   90.00
_cell.angle_beta   90.00
_cell.angle_gamma   90.00
#
_symmetry.space_group_name_H-M   'P 1'
#
loop_
_entity.id
_entity.type
_entity.pdbx_description
1 polymer ?
#
loop_
_entity_poly.entity_id
_entity_poly.type
_entity_poly.pdbx_seq_one_letter_code
_entity_poly.pdbx_strand_id
1 'polypeptide(L)'
;MIDFPPNWPDIEAKKKQVEGIKPESIEKAAQQFKTAATQAGDHGAALKSATDSLSAGVWKGPAADAFVGYVKQITTAGDKVQTHLTDVGNDLSSLSSQLSDIKSKVNDAYETAKTAIQNRINAETPKAQAAMNAEAEHARDEHKPAPSPSSTQIVDTANKANQNDATTALGKIDPLLASADDLVKKSQALMKTQIEGGYSKVPLPNSDGTVPQSTGGIHSNGSSHHGGGGGGGGGGGGGGGGGLGPSGGPPSSPPPGNVQQWIQEAIKALQAAGVPVTDADIPNIWAIIQHESGGNPNAINNWDSNAAAGHPSKGLMQCIDSTFNAHKLPGHDNIYNPVDNIIAGVKYSIDRYGGLGNVPGIKAMAHGGAYQGY
;
A
#
# COMPACT_ATOMS: atom_id res chain seq x y z
N MET A 1 0.28 -27.18 43.48
CA MET A 1 1.60 -26.99 42.84
C MET A 1 1.80 -25.52 42.56
N ILE A 2 3.05 -25.06 42.51
CA ILE A 2 3.39 -23.65 42.21
C ILE A 2 3.59 -23.56 40.70
N ASP A 3 2.89 -22.65 40.04
CA ASP A 3 2.90 -22.55 38.58
C ASP A 3 2.64 -21.11 38.10
N PHE A 4 2.70 -20.90 36.80
CA PHE A 4 2.19 -19.69 36.15
C PHE A 4 0.71 -19.48 36.47
N PRO A 5 0.29 -18.23 36.71
CA PRO A 5 -1.08 -17.94 37.11
C PRO A 5 -2.07 -18.13 35.94
N PRO A 6 -3.38 -18.29 36.22
CA PRO A 6 -4.39 -18.56 35.19
C PRO A 6 -4.49 -17.51 34.07
N ASN A 7 -4.08 -16.27 34.34
CA ASN A 7 -4.07 -15.18 33.36
C ASN A 7 -2.76 -15.08 32.54
N TRP A 8 -1.79 -15.98 32.75
CA TRP A 8 -0.53 -15.99 31.99
C TRP A 8 -0.73 -16.18 30.47
N PRO A 9 -1.63 -17.06 29.99
CA PRO A 9 -1.87 -17.21 28.55
C PRO A 9 -2.32 -15.91 27.85
N ASP A 10 -3.05 -15.03 28.55
CA ASP A 10 -3.45 -13.73 28.00
C ASP A 10 -2.25 -12.81 27.77
N ILE A 11 -1.24 -12.88 28.66
CA ILE A 11 0.00 -12.12 28.54
C ILE A 11 0.81 -12.63 27.34
N GLU A 12 0.89 -13.96 27.15
CA GLU A 12 1.55 -14.57 25.99
C GLU A 12 0.88 -14.18 24.67
N ALA A 13 -0.45 -14.16 24.63
CA ALA A 13 -1.22 -13.72 23.48
C ALA A 13 -0.93 -12.25 23.12
N LYS A 14 -0.90 -11.37 24.13
CA LYS A 14 -0.56 -9.94 23.96
C LYS A 14 0.87 -9.72 23.50
N LYS A 15 1.84 -10.48 24.02
CA LYS A 15 3.23 -10.46 23.53
C LYS A 15 3.28 -10.84 22.05
N LYS A 16 2.61 -11.93 21.66
CA LYS A 16 2.61 -12.41 20.27
C LYS A 16 2.01 -11.38 19.31
N GLN A 17 1.00 -10.61 19.74
CA GLN A 17 0.43 -9.52 18.97
C GLN A 17 1.48 -8.45 18.61
N VAL A 18 2.35 -8.05 19.55
CA VAL A 18 3.40 -7.04 19.28
C VAL A 18 4.61 -7.59 18.54
N GLU A 19 4.90 -8.89 18.65
CA GLU A 19 5.97 -9.53 17.88
C GLU A 19 5.74 -9.44 16.37
N GLY A 20 4.47 -9.50 15.94
CA GLY A 20 4.06 -9.32 14.55
C GLY A 20 4.31 -7.93 13.98
N ILE A 21 4.55 -6.93 14.81
CA ILE A 21 4.84 -5.56 14.37
C ILE A 21 6.27 -5.52 13.79
N LYS A 22 6.38 -4.96 12.58
CA LYS A 22 7.63 -4.82 11.82
C LYS A 22 8.00 -3.34 11.58
N PRO A 23 8.54 -2.62 12.58
CA PRO A 23 8.90 -1.20 12.45
C PRO A 23 9.78 -0.90 11.23
N GLU A 24 10.77 -1.74 10.96
CA GLU A 24 11.67 -1.57 9.81
C GLU A 24 10.94 -1.53 8.45
N SER A 25 9.83 -2.28 8.32
CA SER A 25 9.03 -2.26 7.09
C SER A 25 8.24 -0.96 6.95
N ILE A 26 7.76 -0.42 8.07
CA ILE A 26 7.08 0.88 8.12
C ILE A 26 8.07 2.00 7.77
N GLU A 27 9.29 1.95 8.31
CA GLU A 27 10.34 2.93 7.99
C GLU A 27 10.74 2.86 6.52
N LYS A 28 10.87 1.66 5.94
CA LYS A 28 11.13 1.54 4.49
C LYS A 28 10.03 2.20 3.65
N ALA A 29 8.76 1.99 4.02
CA ALA A 29 7.65 2.67 3.35
C ALA A 29 7.73 4.19 3.53
N ALA A 30 8.02 4.68 4.73
CA ALA A 30 8.21 6.10 5.03
C ALA A 30 9.27 6.75 4.11
N GLN A 31 10.39 6.08 3.89
CA GLN A 31 11.45 6.55 2.99
C GLN A 31 11.02 6.59 1.52
N GLN A 32 10.18 5.64 1.08
CA GLN A 32 9.61 5.68 -0.27
C GLN A 32 8.67 6.89 -0.44
N PHE A 33 7.83 7.20 0.56
CA PHE A 33 7.00 8.41 0.54
C PHE A 33 7.83 9.70 0.46
N LYS A 34 8.91 9.79 1.25
CA LYS A 34 9.83 10.94 1.21
C LYS A 34 10.52 11.08 -0.15
N THR A 35 10.94 9.96 -0.74
CA THR A 35 11.56 9.96 -2.07
C THR A 35 10.57 10.40 -3.15
N ALA A 36 9.33 9.90 -3.10
CA ALA A 36 8.27 10.33 -4.00
C ALA A 36 7.95 11.83 -3.85
N ALA A 37 7.99 12.35 -2.62
CA ALA A 37 7.84 13.78 -2.35
C ALA A 37 8.96 14.60 -3.01
N THR A 38 10.22 14.19 -2.85
CA THR A 38 11.37 14.85 -3.50
C THR A 38 11.22 14.86 -5.03
N GLN A 39 10.89 13.72 -5.62
CA GLN A 39 10.69 13.62 -7.08
C GLN A 39 9.55 14.51 -7.57
N ALA A 40 8.43 14.57 -6.85
CA ALA A 40 7.33 15.47 -7.18
C ALA A 40 7.77 16.94 -7.18
N GLY A 41 8.57 17.33 -6.18
CA GLY A 41 9.18 18.67 -6.11
C GLY A 41 10.14 18.96 -7.27
N ASP A 42 11.02 18.03 -7.60
CA ASP A 42 11.98 18.17 -8.70
C ASP A 42 11.26 18.34 -10.05
N HIS A 43 10.19 17.57 -10.28
CA HIS A 43 9.36 17.73 -11.48
C HIS A 43 8.65 19.09 -11.52
N GLY A 44 8.11 19.56 -10.39
CA GLY A 44 7.52 20.89 -10.28
C GLY A 44 8.53 22.00 -10.58
N ALA A 45 9.74 21.90 -10.04
CA ALA A 45 10.83 22.85 -10.27
C ALA A 45 11.29 22.87 -11.73
N ALA A 46 11.45 21.69 -12.35
CA ALA A 46 11.82 21.58 -13.77
C ALA A 46 10.75 22.20 -14.68
N LEU A 47 9.47 21.92 -14.42
CA LEU A 47 8.36 22.47 -15.17
C LEU A 47 8.27 24.00 -15.04
N LYS A 48 8.49 24.51 -13.82
CA LYS A 48 8.58 25.94 -13.55
C LYS A 48 9.72 26.58 -14.34
N SER A 49 10.91 26.00 -14.32
CA SER A 49 12.09 26.52 -15.04
C SER A 49 11.89 26.56 -16.56
N ALA A 50 11.29 25.52 -17.14
CA ALA A 50 10.96 25.48 -18.56
C ALA A 50 9.95 26.57 -18.95
N THR A 51 8.95 26.80 -18.09
CA THR A 51 7.92 27.83 -18.31
C THR A 51 8.49 29.24 -18.18
N ASP A 52 9.32 29.46 -17.16
CA ASP A 52 9.98 30.74 -16.94
C ASP A 52 10.88 31.08 -18.17
N SER A 53 11.58 30.08 -18.72
CA SER A 53 12.41 30.23 -19.94
C SER A 53 11.59 30.61 -21.18
N LEU A 54 10.40 30.04 -21.36
CA LEU A 54 9.48 30.40 -22.46
C LEU A 54 8.93 31.82 -22.31
N SER A 55 8.64 32.23 -21.07
CA SER A 55 8.11 33.55 -20.75
C SER A 55 9.15 34.68 -20.78
N ALA A 56 10.45 34.33 -20.71
CA ALA A 56 11.59 35.26 -20.69
C ALA A 56 11.89 35.91 -22.06
N GLY A 57 10.84 36.31 -22.77
CA GLY A 57 10.92 37.10 -24.01
C GLY A 57 10.83 36.31 -25.31
N VAL A 58 10.80 34.98 -25.25
CA VAL A 58 10.64 34.10 -26.42
C VAL A 58 9.20 34.14 -26.93
N TRP A 59 8.23 34.15 -26.02
CA TRP A 59 6.81 34.15 -26.35
C TRP A 59 6.06 35.15 -25.47
N LYS A 60 5.38 36.12 -26.09
CA LYS A 60 4.64 37.19 -25.41
C LYS A 60 3.22 37.33 -25.97
N GLY A 61 2.31 37.78 -25.12
CA GLY A 61 0.91 38.07 -25.45
C GLY A 61 -0.07 37.24 -24.62
N PRO A 62 -1.39 37.51 -24.72
CA PRO A 62 -2.41 36.92 -23.85
C PRO A 62 -2.41 35.38 -23.83
N ALA A 63 -2.10 34.73 -24.95
CA ALA A 63 -1.99 33.27 -25.02
C ALA A 63 -0.79 32.72 -24.24
N ALA A 64 0.35 33.43 -24.26
CA ALA A 64 1.53 33.08 -23.47
C ALA A 64 1.24 33.23 -21.97
N ASP A 65 0.57 34.32 -21.59
CA ASP A 65 0.18 34.57 -20.18
C ASP A 65 -0.79 33.51 -19.67
N ALA A 66 -1.78 33.09 -20.49
CA ALA A 66 -2.71 32.03 -20.16
C ALA A 66 -2.01 30.67 -19.97
N PHE A 67 -1.08 30.32 -20.87
CA PHE A 67 -0.28 29.10 -20.76
C PHE A 67 0.58 29.10 -19.49
N VAL A 68 1.32 30.18 -19.23
CA VAL A 68 2.15 30.33 -18.02
C VAL A 68 1.28 30.24 -16.76
N GLY A 69 0.08 30.86 -16.78
CA GLY A 69 -0.89 30.78 -15.69
C GLY A 69 -1.35 29.34 -15.41
N TYR A 70 -1.67 28.58 -16.45
CA TYR A 70 -2.04 27.16 -16.32
C TYR A 70 -0.89 26.32 -15.75
N VAL A 71 0.34 26.48 -16.26
CA VAL A 71 1.48 25.71 -15.75
C VAL A 71 1.77 26.06 -14.28
N LYS A 72 1.61 27.31 -13.87
CA LYS A 72 1.70 27.70 -12.44
C LYS A 72 0.69 26.94 -11.57
N GLN A 73 -0.55 26.75 -12.05
CA GLN A 73 -1.55 25.97 -11.32
C GLN A 73 -1.12 24.49 -11.17
N ILE A 74 -0.52 23.90 -12.21
CA ILE A 74 0.07 22.55 -12.13
C ILE A 74 1.18 22.50 -11.09
N THR A 75 2.12 23.45 -11.12
CA THR A 75 3.25 23.45 -10.18
C THR A 75 2.78 23.65 -8.73
N THR A 76 1.81 24.53 -8.50
CA THR A 76 1.22 24.71 -7.16
C THR A 76 0.47 23.47 -6.67
N ALA A 77 -0.22 22.76 -7.56
CA ALA A 77 -0.81 21.46 -7.22
C ALA A 77 0.27 20.42 -6.89
N GLY A 78 1.41 20.44 -7.60
CA GLY A 78 2.58 19.62 -7.32
C GLY A 78 3.21 19.91 -5.95
N ASP A 79 3.37 21.17 -5.58
CA ASP A 79 3.88 21.58 -4.26
C ASP A 79 3.03 20.98 -3.14
N LYS A 80 1.70 21.00 -3.27
CA LYS A 80 0.78 20.42 -2.30
C LYS A 80 0.90 18.90 -2.20
N VAL A 81 1.11 18.23 -3.33
CA VAL A 81 1.37 16.78 -3.35
C VAL A 81 2.69 16.46 -2.67
N GLN A 82 3.75 17.21 -2.96
CA GLN A 82 5.04 17.09 -2.29
C GLN A 82 4.90 17.26 -0.78
N THR A 83 4.21 18.31 -0.32
CA THR A 83 3.99 18.55 1.12
C THR A 83 3.26 17.37 1.76
N HIS A 84 2.15 16.92 1.18
CA HIS A 84 1.38 15.82 1.75
C HIS A 84 2.16 14.50 1.80
N LEU A 85 2.91 14.16 0.75
CA LEU A 85 3.78 12.97 0.75
C LEU A 85 4.89 13.07 1.80
N THR A 86 5.43 14.28 2.02
CA THR A 86 6.42 14.54 3.08
C THR A 86 5.80 14.33 4.47
N ASP A 87 4.59 14.84 4.70
CA ASP A 87 3.88 14.68 5.97
C ASP A 87 3.58 13.21 6.27
N VAL A 88 3.10 12.46 5.27
CA VAL A 88 2.88 11.01 5.38
C VAL A 88 4.19 10.28 5.68
N GLY A 89 5.26 10.61 4.97
CA GLY A 89 6.58 10.02 5.22
C GLY A 89 7.09 10.30 6.64
N ASN A 90 6.86 11.51 7.17
CA ASN A 90 7.26 11.87 8.53
C ASN A 90 6.43 11.14 9.59
N ASP A 91 5.12 11.07 9.39
CA ASP A 91 4.19 10.33 10.26
C ASP A 91 4.54 8.84 10.32
N LEU A 92 4.80 8.19 9.18
CA LEU A 92 5.20 6.79 9.14
C LEU A 92 6.54 6.52 9.84
N SER A 93 7.53 7.42 9.70
CA SER A 93 8.78 7.31 10.46
C SER A 93 8.55 7.45 11.96
N SER A 94 7.68 8.39 12.38
CA SER A 94 7.30 8.54 13.78
C SER A 94 6.59 7.29 14.31
N LEU A 95 5.63 6.76 13.55
CA LEU A 95 4.89 5.53 13.86
C LEU A 95 5.85 4.35 14.02
N SER A 96 6.79 4.17 13.09
CA SER A 96 7.81 3.12 13.16
C SER A 96 8.59 3.18 14.47
N SER A 97 9.13 4.36 14.80
CA SER A 97 9.92 4.58 16.02
C SER A 97 9.10 4.26 17.28
N GLN A 98 7.89 4.78 17.39
CA GLN A 98 7.03 4.61 18.56
C GLN A 98 6.54 3.16 18.73
N LEU A 99 6.21 2.48 17.62
CA LEU A 99 5.85 1.06 17.67
C LEU A 99 7.05 0.18 18.05
N SER A 100 8.27 0.55 17.65
CA SER A 100 9.49 -0.12 18.09
C SER A 100 9.70 0.01 19.60
N ASP A 101 9.50 1.21 20.15
CA ASP A 101 9.59 1.47 21.59
C ASP A 101 8.52 0.69 22.37
N ILE A 102 7.27 0.70 21.89
CA ILE A 102 6.18 -0.10 22.48
C ILE A 102 6.51 -1.59 22.49
N LYS A 103 7.02 -2.12 21.36
CA LYS A 103 7.44 -3.52 21.26
C LYS A 103 8.50 -3.87 22.29
N SER A 104 9.51 -3.00 22.48
CA SER A 104 10.53 -3.19 23.52
C SER A 104 9.92 -3.22 24.91
N LYS A 105 9.08 -2.23 25.25
CA LYS A 105 8.46 -2.12 26.58
C LYS A 105 7.53 -3.28 26.93
N VAL A 106 6.78 -3.81 25.95
CA VAL A 106 5.95 -5.00 26.13
C VAL A 106 6.82 -6.23 26.37
N ASN A 107 7.91 -6.40 25.61
CA ASN A 107 8.86 -7.49 25.84
C ASN A 107 9.50 -7.39 27.23
N ASP A 108 9.92 -6.21 27.66
CA ASP A 108 10.54 -6.00 28.98
C ASP A 108 9.55 -6.34 30.11
N ALA A 109 8.30 -5.90 30.00
CA ALA A 109 7.26 -6.21 30.99
C ALA A 109 6.98 -7.73 31.06
N TYR A 110 6.92 -8.39 29.91
CA TYR A 110 6.72 -9.83 29.80
C TYR A 110 7.90 -10.61 30.42
N GLU A 111 9.14 -10.33 30.00
CA GLU A 111 10.31 -11.08 30.45
C GLU A 111 10.60 -10.85 31.94
N THR A 112 10.31 -9.65 32.46
CA THR A 112 10.40 -9.34 33.89
C THR A 112 9.47 -10.24 34.71
N ALA A 113 8.19 -10.32 34.33
CA ALA A 113 7.22 -11.15 35.05
C ALA A 113 7.51 -12.64 34.88
N LYS A 114 7.86 -13.07 33.66
CA LYS A 114 8.22 -14.47 33.37
C LYS A 114 9.38 -14.92 34.24
N THR A 115 10.43 -14.13 34.30
CA THR A 115 11.64 -14.44 35.08
C THR A 115 11.32 -14.48 36.57
N ALA A 116 10.56 -13.51 37.09
CA ALA A 116 10.15 -13.49 38.49
C ALA A 116 9.34 -14.74 38.89
N ILE A 117 8.36 -15.12 38.07
CA ILE A 117 7.52 -16.30 38.28
C ILE A 117 8.35 -17.57 38.20
N GLN A 118 9.18 -17.72 37.15
CA GLN A 118 10.02 -18.90 36.97
C GLN A 118 11.02 -19.09 38.12
N ASN A 119 11.64 -18.01 38.57
CA ASN A 119 12.55 -18.04 39.72
C ASN A 119 11.82 -18.49 40.99
N ARG A 120 10.57 -18.02 41.20
CA ARG A 120 9.76 -18.41 42.35
C ARG A 120 9.33 -19.87 42.27
N ILE A 121 8.90 -20.37 41.10
CA ILE A 121 8.61 -21.79 40.88
C ILE A 121 9.84 -22.62 41.24
N ASN A 122 11.01 -22.26 40.73
CA ASN A 122 12.25 -23.00 40.96
C ASN A 122 12.68 -22.99 42.44
N ALA A 123 12.49 -21.87 43.15
CA ALA A 123 12.93 -21.70 44.53
C ALA A 123 11.96 -22.31 45.56
N GLU A 124 10.65 -22.20 45.33
CA GLU A 124 9.62 -22.56 46.32
C GLU A 124 9.07 -23.98 46.14
N THR A 125 9.10 -24.54 44.93
CA THR A 125 8.68 -25.94 44.68
C THR A 125 9.42 -26.96 45.55
N PRO A 126 10.77 -26.97 45.64
CA PRO A 126 11.45 -27.93 46.50
C PRO A 126 11.13 -27.73 48.00
N LYS A 127 10.87 -26.49 48.43
CA LYS A 127 10.48 -26.19 49.82
C LYS A 127 9.08 -26.72 50.14
N ALA A 128 8.13 -26.51 49.23
CA ALA A 128 6.78 -27.05 49.35
C ALA A 128 6.79 -28.58 49.40
N GLN A 129 7.62 -29.23 48.57
CA GLN A 129 7.76 -30.69 48.59
C GLN A 129 8.38 -31.19 49.90
N ALA A 130 9.40 -30.51 50.42
CA ALA A 130 10.00 -30.85 51.70
C ALA A 130 8.99 -30.72 52.86
N ALA A 131 8.20 -29.65 52.87
CA ALA A 131 7.12 -29.46 53.85
C ALA A 131 6.04 -30.54 53.73
N MET A 132 5.64 -30.92 52.50
CA MET A 132 4.67 -32.00 52.27
C MET A 132 5.19 -33.34 52.81
N ASN A 133 6.48 -33.63 52.64
CA ASN A 133 7.09 -34.84 53.20
C ASN A 133 7.11 -34.80 54.73
N ALA A 134 7.45 -33.65 55.34
CA ALA A 134 7.44 -33.49 56.79
C ALA A 134 6.02 -33.58 57.39
N GLU A 135 5.00 -33.08 56.70
CA GLU A 135 3.59 -33.27 57.05
C GLU A 135 3.22 -34.76 57.07
N ALA A 136 3.65 -35.52 56.06
CA ALA A 136 3.40 -36.95 55.98
C ALA A 136 4.13 -37.73 57.09
N GLU A 137 5.32 -37.29 57.49
CA GLU A 137 6.04 -37.87 58.63
C GLU A 137 5.34 -37.56 59.97
N HIS A 138 4.94 -36.30 60.19
CA HIS A 138 4.19 -35.91 61.39
C HIS A 138 2.86 -36.64 61.50
N ALA A 139 2.15 -36.86 60.39
CA ALA A 139 0.91 -37.63 60.36
C ALA A 139 1.10 -39.12 60.72
N ARG A 140 2.32 -39.65 60.59
CA ARG A 140 2.68 -41.03 60.99
C ARG A 140 3.19 -41.12 62.43
N ASP A 141 3.83 -40.06 62.92
CA ASP A 141 4.38 -39.98 64.27
C ASP A 141 4.21 -38.55 64.83
N GLU A 142 3.25 -38.39 65.73
CA GLU A 142 2.90 -37.10 66.35
C GLU A 142 4.05 -36.48 67.17
N HIS A 143 5.11 -37.24 67.50
CA HIS A 143 6.30 -36.72 68.18
C HIS A 143 7.27 -35.99 67.23
N LYS A 144 7.12 -36.15 65.91
CA LYS A 144 7.86 -35.35 64.93
C LYS A 144 7.26 -33.94 64.87
N PRO A 145 8.06 -32.87 64.72
CA PRO A 145 7.52 -31.52 64.60
C PRO A 145 6.75 -31.35 63.28
N ALA A 146 5.58 -30.71 63.34
CA ALA A 146 4.88 -30.25 62.15
C ALA A 146 5.68 -29.14 61.45
N PRO A 147 5.75 -29.09 60.10
CA PRO A 147 6.46 -28.02 59.41
C PRO A 147 5.74 -26.69 59.55
N SER A 148 6.52 -25.61 59.66
CA SER A 148 6.03 -24.24 59.68
C SER A 148 6.95 -23.37 58.81
N PRO A 149 6.47 -22.83 57.68
CA PRO A 149 5.10 -22.95 57.13
C PRO A 149 4.75 -24.36 56.62
N SER A 150 3.45 -24.66 56.55
CA SER A 150 2.91 -25.84 55.87
C SER A 150 3.13 -25.78 54.34
N SER A 151 3.05 -26.94 53.68
CA SER A 151 3.15 -27.06 52.23
C SER A 151 2.12 -26.18 51.51
N THR A 152 0.88 -26.15 52.01
CA THR A 152 -0.22 -25.33 51.47
C THR A 152 0.09 -23.85 51.61
N GLN A 153 0.58 -23.39 52.78
CA GLN A 153 0.96 -21.99 52.98
C GLN A 153 2.08 -21.54 52.04
N ILE A 154 3.08 -22.40 51.79
CA ILE A 154 4.16 -22.11 50.83
C ILE A 154 3.58 -21.95 49.42
N VAL A 155 2.75 -22.90 48.98
CA VAL A 155 2.13 -22.89 47.65
C VAL A 155 1.24 -21.66 47.46
N ASP A 156 0.36 -21.36 48.41
CA ASP A 156 -0.58 -20.24 48.32
C ASP A 156 0.15 -18.89 48.30
N THR A 157 1.19 -18.74 49.13
CA THR A 157 2.00 -17.52 49.16
C THR A 157 2.71 -17.31 47.82
N ALA A 158 3.30 -18.38 47.26
CA ALA A 158 4.01 -18.30 45.99
C ALA A 158 3.05 -18.00 44.83
N ASN A 159 1.91 -18.69 44.75
CA ASN A 159 0.91 -18.48 43.70
C ASN A 159 0.27 -17.09 43.78
N LYS A 160 0.01 -16.56 44.98
CA LYS A 160 -0.48 -15.19 45.16
C LYS A 160 0.52 -14.17 44.65
N ALA A 161 1.81 -14.37 44.92
CA ALA A 161 2.85 -13.50 44.41
C ALA A 161 2.97 -13.62 42.86
N ASN A 162 2.83 -14.83 42.30
CA ASN A 162 2.84 -15.03 40.84
C ASN A 162 1.67 -14.30 40.17
N GLN A 163 0.48 -14.36 40.78
CA GLN A 163 -0.69 -13.61 40.33
C GLN A 163 -0.44 -12.09 40.33
N ASN A 164 0.23 -11.56 41.36
CA ASN A 164 0.57 -10.14 41.44
C ASN A 164 1.56 -9.71 40.35
N ASP A 165 2.59 -10.53 40.08
CA ASP A 165 3.59 -10.25 39.04
C ASP A 165 2.94 -10.23 37.65
N ALA A 166 2.05 -11.20 37.36
CA ALA A 166 1.28 -11.26 36.12
C ALA A 166 0.30 -10.07 35.99
N THR A 167 -0.40 -9.71 37.06
CA THR A 167 -1.32 -8.55 37.08
C THR A 167 -0.57 -7.24 36.83
N THR A 168 0.63 -7.11 37.42
CA THR A 168 1.51 -5.95 37.21
C THR A 168 1.99 -5.87 35.76
N ALA A 169 2.31 -7.01 35.14
CA ALA A 169 2.68 -7.06 33.73
C ALA A 169 1.53 -6.61 32.82
N LEU A 170 0.32 -7.12 33.04
CA LEU A 170 -0.88 -6.70 32.30
C LEU A 170 -1.13 -5.20 32.43
N GLY A 171 -1.04 -4.66 33.65
CA GLY A 171 -1.18 -3.22 33.90
C GLY A 171 -0.18 -2.34 33.14
N LYS A 172 0.97 -2.89 32.71
CA LYS A 172 1.93 -2.21 31.84
C LYS A 172 1.65 -2.45 30.36
N ILE A 173 1.28 -3.68 29.99
CA ILE A 173 1.11 -4.10 28.59
C ILE A 173 -0.16 -3.49 27.97
N ASP A 174 -1.29 -3.52 28.67
CA ASP A 174 -2.57 -3.03 28.16
C ASP A 174 -2.55 -1.56 27.68
N PRO A 175 -2.04 -0.59 28.46
CA PRO A 175 -1.96 0.80 27.99
C PRO A 175 -0.99 0.99 26.82
N LEU A 176 0.05 0.14 26.71
CA LEU A 176 0.97 0.17 25.56
C LEU A 176 0.29 -0.30 24.27
N LEU A 177 -0.53 -1.36 24.35
CA LEU A 177 -1.30 -1.84 23.20
C LEU A 177 -2.34 -0.81 22.76
N ALA A 178 -3.06 -0.20 23.71
CA ALA A 178 -4.01 0.88 23.40
C ALA A 178 -3.31 2.07 22.73
N SER A 179 -2.10 2.43 23.21
CA SER A 179 -1.28 3.47 22.59
C SER A 179 -0.89 3.11 21.15
N ALA A 180 -0.51 1.86 20.89
CA ALA A 180 -0.18 1.41 19.53
C ALA A 180 -1.38 1.54 18.57
N ASP A 181 -2.57 1.13 19.01
CA ASP A 181 -3.80 1.25 18.21
C ASP A 181 -4.12 2.72 17.87
N ASP A 182 -3.95 3.63 18.83
CA ASP A 182 -4.21 5.05 18.60
C ASP A 182 -3.18 5.70 17.67
N LEU A 183 -1.92 5.27 17.71
CA LEU A 183 -0.91 5.69 16.73
C LEU A 183 -1.26 5.23 15.31
N VAL A 184 -1.69 3.98 15.16
CA VAL A 184 -2.12 3.44 13.86
C VAL A 184 -3.34 4.21 13.33
N LYS A 185 -4.33 4.51 14.18
CA LYS A 185 -5.51 5.29 13.78
C LYS A 185 -5.14 6.70 13.31
N LYS A 186 -4.23 7.38 14.01
CA LYS A 186 -3.75 8.72 13.61
C LYS A 186 -3.08 8.69 12.24
N SER A 187 -2.20 7.71 12.02
CA SER A 187 -1.53 7.52 10.73
C SER A 187 -2.53 7.23 9.59
N GLN A 188 -3.51 6.35 9.85
CA GLN A 188 -4.59 6.07 8.90
C GLN A 188 -5.45 7.30 8.57
N ALA A 189 -5.68 8.20 9.53
CA ALA A 189 -6.45 9.42 9.29
C ALA A 189 -5.70 10.37 8.34
N LEU A 190 -4.39 10.53 8.54
CA LEU A 190 -3.55 11.33 7.63
C LEU A 190 -3.57 10.75 6.22
N MET A 191 -3.38 9.44 6.08
CA MET A 191 -3.42 8.72 4.79
C MET A 191 -4.75 8.87 4.04
N LYS A 192 -5.87 9.07 4.75
CA LYS A 192 -7.20 9.25 4.15
C LYS A 192 -7.49 10.70 3.75
N THR A 193 -6.62 11.63 4.12
CA THR A 193 -6.84 13.05 3.86
C THR A 193 -6.65 13.34 2.38
N GLN A 194 -7.66 13.92 1.74
CA GLN A 194 -7.53 14.36 0.35
C GLN A 194 -6.60 15.57 0.24
N ILE A 195 -5.80 15.61 -0.82
CA ILE A 195 -4.92 16.73 -1.12
C ILE A 195 -5.77 17.87 -1.70
N GLU A 196 -6.17 18.81 -0.84
CA GLU A 196 -7.01 19.95 -1.25
C GLU A 196 -6.29 20.87 -2.24
N GLY A 197 -6.81 20.94 -3.46
CA GLY A 197 -6.20 21.70 -4.54
C GLY A 197 -4.94 21.05 -5.12
N GLY A 198 -4.79 19.72 -4.98
CA GLY A 198 -3.87 18.93 -5.78
C GLY A 198 -4.31 18.84 -7.25
N TYR A 199 -3.69 17.94 -8.02
CA TYR A 199 -3.87 17.88 -9.48
C TYR A 199 -5.33 17.70 -9.94
N SER A 200 -6.17 17.07 -9.13
CA SER A 200 -7.61 16.88 -9.41
C SER A 200 -8.41 18.18 -9.49
N LYS A 201 -7.83 19.32 -9.07
CA LYS A 201 -8.45 20.65 -9.10
C LYS A 201 -7.83 21.59 -10.13
N VAL A 202 -6.83 21.14 -10.89
CA VAL A 202 -6.24 21.94 -11.98
C VAL A 202 -7.17 21.84 -13.19
N PRO A 203 -7.83 22.93 -13.61
CA PRO A 203 -8.76 22.92 -14.75
C PRO A 203 -7.98 22.74 -16.06
N LEU A 204 -8.51 21.95 -16.99
CA LEU A 204 -7.91 21.81 -18.32
C LEU A 204 -7.87 23.18 -19.02
N PRO A 205 -6.82 23.47 -19.83
CA PRO A 205 -6.83 24.62 -20.71
C PRO A 205 -8.05 24.49 -21.65
N ASN A 206 -8.94 25.49 -21.63
CA ASN A 206 -10.15 25.61 -22.46
C ASN A 206 -11.40 24.81 -22.02
N SER A 207 -11.71 24.75 -20.73
CA SER A 207 -13.02 24.22 -20.28
C SER A 207 -14.25 25.04 -20.73
N ASP A 208 -14.07 26.17 -21.41
CA ASP A 208 -15.15 26.98 -22.02
C ASP A 208 -15.28 26.81 -23.54
N GLY A 209 -14.46 25.96 -24.17
CA GLY A 209 -14.53 25.71 -25.62
C GLY A 209 -14.07 26.89 -26.49
N THR A 210 -13.51 27.97 -25.93
CA THR A 210 -12.83 28.99 -26.74
C THR A 210 -11.38 28.56 -26.94
N VAL A 211 -11.13 27.91 -28.06
CA VAL A 211 -9.79 27.87 -28.64
C VAL A 211 -9.28 29.31 -28.64
N PRO A 212 -8.07 29.63 -28.14
CA PRO A 212 -7.44 30.90 -28.49
C PRO A 212 -7.45 30.95 -30.01
N GLN A 213 -8.30 31.80 -30.59
CA GLN A 213 -8.33 32.07 -32.02
C GLN A 213 -6.89 32.26 -32.43
N SER A 214 -6.44 31.47 -33.41
CA SER A 214 -5.13 31.58 -34.04
C SER A 214 -4.72 33.06 -34.07
N THR A 215 -3.86 33.47 -33.13
CA THR A 215 -3.31 34.81 -33.17
C THR A 215 -2.31 34.74 -34.31
N GLY A 216 -2.73 35.28 -35.45
CA GLY A 216 -2.09 35.10 -36.73
C GLY A 216 -0.57 35.24 -36.67
N GLY A 217 0.10 34.29 -37.33
CA GLY A 217 1.36 34.50 -38.02
C GLY A 217 2.54 34.94 -37.17
N ILE A 218 3.43 33.98 -36.90
CA ILE A 218 4.87 34.28 -36.85
C ILE A 218 5.26 34.71 -38.28
N HIS A 219 5.34 36.02 -38.54
CA HIS A 219 5.95 36.51 -39.76
C HIS A 219 7.46 36.41 -39.62
N SER A 220 8.02 35.32 -40.17
CA SER A 220 9.42 35.22 -40.51
C SER A 220 9.72 36.16 -41.68
N ASN A 221 10.67 37.08 -41.52
CA ASN A 221 11.36 37.69 -42.65
C ASN A 221 12.76 37.09 -42.72
N GLY A 222 13.07 36.36 -43.79
CA GLY A 222 14.46 36.02 -44.13
C GLY A 222 14.73 34.59 -44.61
N SER A 223 14.50 34.37 -45.91
CA SER A 223 15.43 33.73 -46.86
C SER A 223 15.81 32.24 -46.72
N SER A 224 15.21 31.45 -47.61
CA SER A 224 15.79 30.44 -48.53
C SER A 224 16.99 29.59 -48.07
N HIS A 225 16.89 28.26 -48.20
CA HIS A 225 17.74 27.43 -49.08
C HIS A 225 17.15 26.02 -49.29
N HIS A 226 17.25 25.54 -50.52
CA HIS A 226 16.89 24.20 -51.02
C HIS A 226 17.90 23.11 -50.58
N GLY A 227 17.43 21.86 -50.45
CA GLY A 227 18.29 20.67 -50.52
C GLY A 227 17.58 19.40 -50.07
N GLY A 228 17.27 18.49 -51.01
CA GLY A 228 16.63 17.19 -50.75
C GLY A 228 17.61 15.99 -50.71
N GLY A 229 17.03 14.80 -50.46
CA GLY A 229 17.67 13.46 -50.46
C GLY A 229 17.77 12.87 -49.04
N GLY A 230 17.46 11.61 -48.71
CA GLY A 230 17.21 10.39 -49.49
C GLY A 230 18.17 9.26 -49.03
N GLY A 231 17.65 8.19 -48.38
CA GLY A 231 18.34 6.91 -48.04
C GLY A 231 19.06 6.90 -46.67
N GLY A 232 19.17 5.83 -45.88
CA GLY A 232 18.85 4.40 -45.99
C GLY A 232 19.84 3.57 -45.15
N GLY A 233 19.36 2.59 -44.36
CA GLY A 233 20.14 1.51 -43.69
C GLY A 233 20.89 1.89 -42.39
N GLY A 234 21.05 1.06 -41.36
CA GLY A 234 20.72 -0.34 -41.11
C GLY A 234 21.62 -0.90 -39.98
N GLY A 235 21.08 -1.81 -39.15
CA GLY A 235 21.80 -2.72 -38.23
C GLY A 235 22.25 -2.13 -36.89
N GLY A 236 22.12 -2.79 -35.74
CA GLY A 236 21.76 -4.17 -35.40
C GLY A 236 22.40 -4.50 -34.04
N GLY A 237 21.72 -5.28 -33.19
CA GLY A 237 22.29 -5.73 -31.92
C GLY A 237 21.24 -6.27 -30.96
N GLY A 238 20.81 -7.52 -31.19
CA GLY A 238 19.81 -8.22 -30.40
C GLY A 238 20.34 -8.82 -29.09
N GLY A 239 19.41 -9.19 -28.21
CA GLY A 239 19.66 -9.98 -27.02
C GLY A 239 18.37 -10.58 -26.44
N GLY A 240 18.14 -11.87 -26.71
CA GLY A 240 17.54 -12.82 -25.77
C GLY A 240 16.05 -12.71 -25.45
N GLY A 241 15.24 -13.43 -26.24
CA GLY A 241 13.82 -13.64 -25.96
C GLY A 241 13.54 -14.57 -24.76
N GLY A 242 12.57 -14.15 -23.94
CA GLY A 242 11.68 -15.03 -23.18
C GLY A 242 10.24 -14.64 -23.57
N GLY A 243 9.36 -15.62 -23.76
CA GLY A 243 8.07 -15.47 -24.45
C GLY A 243 7.11 -14.43 -23.86
N LEU A 244 7.07 -13.23 -24.46
CA LEU A 244 6.14 -12.15 -24.10
C LEU A 244 4.83 -12.16 -24.91
N GLY A 245 4.53 -13.21 -25.66
CA GLY A 245 3.35 -13.27 -26.54
C GLY A 245 3.36 -12.24 -27.69
N PRO A 246 2.30 -12.21 -28.54
CA PRO A 246 2.26 -11.40 -29.76
C PRO A 246 2.36 -9.88 -29.54
N SER A 247 1.94 -9.37 -28.38
CA SER A 247 1.90 -7.93 -28.10
C SER A 247 3.25 -7.35 -27.63
N GLY A 248 4.28 -8.17 -27.44
CA GLY A 248 5.60 -7.72 -27.03
C GLY A 248 5.66 -7.12 -25.62
N GLY A 249 6.71 -6.35 -25.34
CA GLY A 249 6.94 -5.66 -24.07
C GLY A 249 6.27 -4.28 -24.01
N PRO A 250 6.22 -3.66 -22.81
CA PRO A 250 5.53 -2.39 -22.60
C PRO A 250 6.29 -1.22 -23.23
N PRO A 251 5.61 -0.11 -23.58
CA PRO A 251 6.28 1.11 -24.03
C PRO A 251 7.19 1.69 -22.94
N SER A 252 8.27 2.36 -23.35
CA SER A 252 9.32 2.87 -22.45
C SER A 252 8.89 4.03 -21.54
N SER A 253 7.67 4.52 -21.65
CA SER A 253 7.15 5.63 -20.86
C SER A 253 5.71 5.37 -20.44
N PRO A 254 5.32 5.66 -19.18
CA PRO A 254 3.95 5.50 -18.73
C PRO A 254 3.02 6.44 -19.52
N PRO A 255 1.80 5.99 -19.87
CA PRO A 255 0.81 6.84 -20.50
C PRO A 255 0.39 7.97 -19.54
N PRO A 256 0.10 9.19 -20.04
CA PRO A 256 -0.37 10.29 -19.21
C PRO A 256 -1.77 10.00 -18.62
N GLY A 257 -2.03 10.49 -17.41
CA GLY A 257 -3.30 10.35 -16.68
C GLY A 257 -3.16 9.62 -15.34
N ASN A 258 -4.28 9.42 -14.66
CA ASN A 258 -4.35 8.58 -13.47
C ASN A 258 -5.41 7.47 -13.63
N VAL A 259 -5.34 6.44 -12.78
CA VAL A 259 -6.24 5.28 -12.82
C VAL A 259 -7.72 5.69 -12.85
N GLN A 260 -8.10 6.73 -12.10
CA GLN A 260 -9.48 7.19 -12.05
C GLN A 260 -9.95 7.77 -13.39
N GLN A 261 -9.10 8.57 -14.06
CA GLN A 261 -9.40 9.12 -15.38
C GLN A 261 -9.53 8.02 -16.42
N TRP A 262 -8.62 7.04 -16.42
CA TRP A 262 -8.68 5.92 -17.37
C TRP A 262 -9.92 5.05 -17.17
N ILE A 263 -10.36 4.82 -15.93
CA ILE A 263 -11.62 4.12 -15.64
C ILE A 263 -12.81 4.91 -16.20
N GLN A 264 -12.86 6.22 -15.98
CA GLN A 264 -13.96 7.06 -16.46
C GLN A 264 -14.02 7.10 -18.00
N GLU A 265 -12.87 7.19 -18.66
CA GLU A 265 -12.78 7.13 -20.13
C GLU A 265 -13.23 5.76 -20.66
N ALA A 266 -12.80 4.67 -20.03
CA ALA A 266 -13.22 3.32 -20.38
C ALA A 266 -14.72 3.10 -20.20
N ILE A 267 -15.31 3.56 -19.09
CA ILE A 267 -16.76 3.49 -18.85
C ILE A 267 -17.53 4.24 -19.95
N LYS A 268 -17.09 5.44 -20.32
CA LYS A 268 -17.72 6.20 -21.42
C LYS A 268 -17.66 5.45 -22.75
N ALA A 269 -16.50 4.88 -23.09
CA ALA A 269 -16.34 4.09 -24.30
C ALA A 269 -17.22 2.83 -24.31
N LEU A 270 -17.30 2.14 -23.17
CA LEU A 270 -18.14 0.96 -22.98
C LEU A 270 -19.64 1.30 -23.08
N GLN A 271 -20.08 2.40 -22.47
CA GLN A 271 -21.46 2.89 -22.57
C GLN A 271 -21.82 3.27 -24.01
N ALA A 272 -20.93 3.96 -24.72
CA ALA A 272 -21.12 4.30 -26.13
C ALA A 272 -21.23 3.04 -27.02
N ALA A 273 -20.57 1.94 -26.62
CA ALA A 273 -20.65 0.64 -27.27
C ALA A 273 -21.85 -0.22 -26.82
N GLY A 274 -22.73 0.30 -25.96
CA GLY A 274 -23.92 -0.41 -25.47
C GLY A 274 -23.64 -1.48 -24.42
N VAL A 275 -22.45 -1.49 -23.82
CA VAL A 275 -22.13 -2.40 -22.71
C VAL A 275 -22.79 -1.86 -21.43
N PRO A 276 -23.51 -2.69 -20.66
CA PRO A 276 -24.25 -2.24 -19.49
C PRO A 276 -23.31 -1.98 -18.29
N VAL A 277 -22.61 -0.85 -18.33
CA VAL A 277 -21.74 -0.35 -17.24
C VAL A 277 -22.18 1.04 -16.79
N THR A 278 -22.02 1.32 -15.51
CA THR A 278 -22.42 2.58 -14.89
C THR A 278 -21.31 3.14 -14.01
N ASP A 279 -21.45 4.41 -13.60
CA ASP A 279 -20.50 5.01 -12.65
C ASP A 279 -20.45 4.27 -11.30
N ALA A 280 -21.48 3.50 -10.96
CA ALA A 280 -21.49 2.65 -9.76
C ALA A 280 -20.48 1.48 -9.83
N ASP A 281 -19.96 1.16 -11.02
CA ASP A 281 -18.96 0.12 -11.23
C ASP A 281 -17.53 0.60 -10.99
N ILE A 282 -17.30 1.92 -10.91
CA ILE A 282 -15.97 2.53 -10.69
C ILE A 282 -15.23 1.92 -9.48
N PRO A 283 -15.86 1.77 -8.29
CA PRO A 283 -15.17 1.18 -7.14
C PRO A 283 -14.71 -0.26 -7.36
N ASN A 284 -15.50 -1.06 -8.10
CA ASN A 284 -15.16 -2.45 -8.41
C ASN A 284 -13.98 -2.52 -9.39
N ILE A 285 -14.01 -1.70 -10.45
CA ILE A 285 -12.92 -1.62 -11.43
C ILE A 285 -11.64 -1.14 -10.74
N TRP A 286 -11.74 -0.11 -9.89
CA TRP A 286 -10.61 0.40 -9.11
C TRP A 286 -10.00 -0.67 -8.21
N ALA A 287 -10.84 -1.42 -7.48
CA ALA A 287 -10.38 -2.46 -6.58
C ALA A 287 -9.65 -3.58 -7.34
N ILE A 288 -10.18 -4.01 -8.49
CA ILE A 288 -9.50 -4.96 -9.37
C ILE A 288 -8.13 -4.42 -9.78
N ILE A 289 -8.07 -3.21 -10.35
CA ILE A 289 -6.80 -2.64 -10.83
C ILE A 289 -5.75 -2.56 -9.71
N GLN A 290 -6.16 -2.18 -8.50
CA GLN A 290 -5.23 -2.12 -7.37
C GLN A 290 -4.67 -3.48 -6.98
N HIS A 291 -5.47 -4.54 -7.06
CA HIS A 291 -5.02 -5.87 -6.71
C HIS A 291 -4.26 -6.56 -7.84
N GLU A 292 -4.63 -6.31 -9.09
CA GLU A 292 -4.05 -6.96 -10.28
C GLU A 292 -2.71 -6.32 -10.69
N SER A 293 -2.63 -4.99 -10.70
CA SER A 293 -1.46 -4.27 -11.23
C SER A 293 -0.88 -3.22 -10.29
N GLY A 294 -1.54 -2.95 -9.16
CA GLY A 294 -1.19 -1.82 -8.30
C GLY A 294 -1.32 -0.46 -9.00
N GLY A 295 -2.13 -0.39 -10.07
CA GLY A 295 -2.28 0.82 -10.90
C GLY A 295 -1.21 1.00 -11.98
N ASN A 296 -0.33 0.02 -12.21
CA ASN A 296 0.72 0.10 -13.23
C ASN A 296 0.22 -0.40 -14.61
N PRO A 297 0.06 0.49 -15.62
CA PRO A 297 -0.39 0.09 -16.96
C PRO A 297 0.64 -0.76 -17.72
N ASN A 298 1.89 -0.79 -17.26
CA ASN A 298 2.97 -1.61 -17.83
C ASN A 298 3.22 -2.90 -17.04
N ALA A 299 2.34 -3.27 -16.10
CA ALA A 299 2.48 -4.49 -15.32
C ALA A 299 2.47 -5.74 -16.21
N ILE A 300 3.39 -6.67 -15.95
CA ILE A 300 3.49 -7.98 -16.61
C ILE A 300 3.67 -9.04 -15.52
N ASN A 301 2.77 -10.01 -15.49
CA ASN A 301 2.92 -11.19 -14.66
C ASN A 301 3.75 -12.25 -15.41
N ASN A 302 4.93 -12.59 -14.88
CA ASN A 302 5.84 -13.59 -15.46
C ASN A 302 5.94 -14.89 -14.65
N TRP A 303 5.13 -15.07 -13.60
CA TRP A 303 5.32 -16.15 -12.62
C TRP A 303 4.15 -17.14 -12.54
N ASP A 304 3.03 -16.86 -13.20
CA ASP A 304 1.86 -17.74 -13.22
C ASP A 304 1.92 -18.82 -14.33
N SER A 305 0.92 -19.72 -14.33
CA SER A 305 0.82 -20.78 -15.33
C SER A 305 0.66 -20.26 -16.76
N ASN A 306 0.10 -19.05 -16.93
CA ASN A 306 -0.08 -18.43 -18.24
C ASN A 306 1.26 -17.91 -18.77
N ALA A 307 2.07 -17.30 -17.92
CA ALA A 307 3.44 -16.91 -18.24
C ALA A 307 4.31 -18.12 -18.57
N ALA A 308 4.18 -19.22 -17.82
CA ALA A 308 4.86 -20.49 -18.14
C ALA A 308 4.44 -21.06 -19.50
N ALA A 309 3.19 -20.80 -19.93
CA ALA A 309 2.67 -21.15 -21.26
C ALA A 309 3.00 -20.11 -22.34
N GLY A 310 3.76 -19.05 -22.04
CA GLY A 310 4.17 -18.01 -23.00
C GLY A 310 3.11 -16.93 -23.28
N HIS A 311 2.07 -16.85 -22.45
CA HIS A 311 0.97 -15.89 -22.54
C HIS A 311 0.82 -15.09 -21.25
N PRO A 312 1.80 -14.27 -20.86
CA PRO A 312 1.74 -13.54 -19.60
C PRO A 312 0.57 -12.55 -19.57
N SER A 313 -0.02 -12.36 -18.39
CA SER A 313 -1.02 -11.31 -18.13
C SER A 313 -0.37 -9.92 -18.10
N LYS A 314 -1.06 -8.92 -18.66
CA LYS A 314 -0.51 -7.59 -18.93
C LYS A 314 -1.51 -6.46 -18.63
N GLY A 315 -0.96 -5.31 -18.25
CA GLY A 315 -1.70 -4.06 -18.09
C GLY A 315 -2.54 -3.99 -16.82
N LEU A 316 -3.40 -2.97 -16.72
CA LEU A 316 -4.08 -2.59 -15.49
C LEU A 316 -4.98 -3.69 -14.90
N MET A 317 -5.70 -4.40 -15.77
CA MET A 317 -6.64 -5.47 -15.41
C MET A 317 -6.04 -6.86 -15.65
N GLN A 318 -4.73 -6.94 -15.87
CA GLN A 318 -3.97 -8.19 -16.06
C GLN A 318 -4.60 -9.13 -17.11
N CYS A 319 -4.90 -8.59 -18.30
CA CYS A 319 -5.40 -9.39 -19.42
C CYS A 319 -4.27 -10.15 -20.13
N ILE A 320 -4.50 -11.41 -20.52
CA ILE A 320 -3.67 -12.09 -21.50
C ILE A 320 -4.05 -11.67 -22.93
N ASP A 321 -3.13 -11.84 -23.89
CA ASP A 321 -3.32 -11.39 -25.28
C ASP A 321 -4.59 -11.96 -25.94
N SER A 322 -4.95 -13.21 -25.67
CA SER A 322 -6.17 -13.83 -26.22
C SER A 322 -7.44 -13.21 -25.64
N THR A 323 -7.49 -13.02 -24.31
CA THR A 323 -8.61 -12.35 -23.63
C THR A 323 -8.77 -10.91 -24.11
N PHE A 324 -7.67 -10.17 -24.19
CA PHE A 324 -7.68 -8.80 -24.68
C PHE A 324 -8.25 -8.71 -26.11
N ASN A 325 -7.75 -9.55 -27.02
CA ASN A 325 -8.20 -9.52 -28.41
C ASN A 325 -9.65 -9.98 -28.59
N ALA A 326 -10.15 -10.88 -27.76
CA ALA A 326 -11.55 -11.30 -27.77
C ALA A 326 -12.50 -10.23 -27.22
N HIS A 327 -12.04 -9.40 -26.29
CA HIS A 327 -12.91 -8.49 -25.52
C HIS A 327 -12.67 -7.00 -25.77
N LYS A 328 -11.66 -6.60 -26.54
CA LYS A 328 -11.48 -5.19 -26.94
C LYS A 328 -12.68 -4.65 -27.73
N LEU A 329 -12.77 -3.32 -27.80
CA LEU A 329 -13.65 -2.62 -28.73
C LEU A 329 -12.90 -2.33 -30.04
N PRO A 330 -13.60 -2.16 -31.18
CA PRO A 330 -12.96 -1.70 -32.42
C PRO A 330 -12.21 -0.39 -32.20
N GLY A 331 -10.95 -0.32 -32.62
CA GLY A 331 -10.07 0.86 -32.41
C GLY A 331 -9.31 0.88 -31.08
N HIS A 332 -9.50 -0.11 -30.21
CA HIS A 332 -8.79 -0.27 -28.93
C HIS A 332 -7.81 -1.45 -28.99
N ASP A 333 -6.76 -1.30 -29.79
CA ASP A 333 -5.86 -2.40 -30.18
C ASP A 333 -4.59 -2.52 -29.33
N ASN A 334 -4.42 -1.69 -28.29
CA ASN A 334 -3.19 -1.65 -27.50
C ASN A 334 -3.39 -2.18 -26.07
N ILE A 335 -2.87 -3.37 -25.76
CA ILE A 335 -3.00 -3.99 -24.43
C ILE A 335 -2.33 -3.21 -23.29
N TYR A 336 -1.36 -2.35 -23.59
CA TYR A 336 -0.70 -1.46 -22.62
C TYR A 336 -1.33 -0.07 -22.56
N ASN A 337 -2.29 0.24 -23.44
CA ASN A 337 -3.11 1.42 -23.26
C ASN A 337 -4.06 1.17 -22.08
N PRO A 338 -4.07 2.04 -21.05
CA PRO A 338 -4.82 1.82 -19.83
C PRO A 338 -6.33 1.77 -20.09
N VAL A 339 -6.84 2.59 -21.00
CA VAL A 339 -8.26 2.63 -21.37
C VAL A 339 -8.64 1.35 -22.11
N ASP A 340 -7.87 0.94 -23.12
CA ASP A 340 -8.10 -0.28 -23.90
C ASP A 340 -8.08 -1.53 -23.01
N ASN A 341 -7.13 -1.60 -22.07
CA ASN A 341 -6.99 -2.72 -21.15
C ASN A 341 -8.18 -2.82 -20.18
N ILE A 342 -8.65 -1.68 -19.66
CA ILE A 342 -9.86 -1.64 -18.82
C ILE A 342 -11.09 -2.06 -19.63
N ILE A 343 -11.25 -1.56 -20.87
CA ILE A 343 -12.36 -1.94 -21.76
C ILE A 343 -12.42 -3.46 -21.92
N ALA A 344 -11.28 -4.09 -22.25
CA ALA A 344 -11.23 -5.53 -22.45
C ALA A 344 -11.48 -6.32 -21.15
N GLY A 345 -10.86 -5.90 -20.03
CA GLY A 345 -11.02 -6.56 -18.73
C GLY A 345 -12.45 -6.49 -18.18
N VAL A 346 -13.12 -5.34 -18.36
CA VAL A 346 -14.52 -5.16 -17.96
C VAL A 346 -15.45 -6.01 -18.83
N LYS A 347 -15.26 -6.01 -20.16
CA LYS A 347 -16.06 -6.86 -21.06
C LYS A 347 -15.88 -8.35 -20.75
N TYR A 348 -14.66 -8.79 -20.49
CA TYR A 348 -14.38 -10.15 -20.03
C TYR A 348 -15.10 -10.47 -18.72
N SER A 349 -15.04 -9.57 -17.73
CA SER A 349 -15.68 -9.76 -16.44
C SER A 349 -17.20 -9.91 -16.55
N ILE A 350 -17.82 -9.14 -17.45
CA ILE A 350 -19.25 -9.22 -17.74
C ILE A 350 -19.59 -10.53 -18.44
N ASP A 351 -18.86 -10.90 -19.50
CA ASP A 351 -19.09 -12.13 -20.27
C ASP A 351 -18.93 -13.39 -19.41
N ARG A 352 -17.85 -13.43 -18.61
CA ARG A 352 -17.47 -14.62 -17.84
C ARG A 352 -18.22 -14.80 -16.53
N TYR A 353 -18.57 -13.71 -15.85
CA TYR A 353 -19.16 -13.72 -14.50
C TYR A 353 -20.55 -13.09 -14.42
N GLY A 354 -21.08 -12.57 -15.53
CA GLY A 354 -22.39 -11.90 -15.56
C GLY A 354 -22.41 -10.53 -14.86
N GLY A 355 -21.24 -9.91 -14.66
CA GLY A 355 -21.09 -8.57 -14.08
C GLY A 355 -19.86 -8.41 -13.19
N LEU A 356 -19.40 -7.17 -13.00
CA LEU A 356 -18.21 -6.85 -12.20
C LEU A 356 -18.33 -7.24 -10.72
N GLY A 357 -19.54 -7.10 -10.15
CA GLY A 357 -19.81 -7.53 -8.77
C GLY A 357 -19.74 -9.04 -8.55
N ASN A 358 -19.71 -9.84 -9.62
CA ASN A 358 -19.62 -11.30 -9.56
C ASN A 358 -18.20 -11.84 -9.75
N VAL A 359 -17.24 -10.96 -10.01
CA VAL A 359 -15.81 -11.32 -10.10
C VAL A 359 -15.37 -11.92 -8.75
N PRO A 360 -14.68 -13.08 -8.73
CA PRO A 360 -14.32 -13.79 -7.50
C PRO A 360 -13.68 -12.91 -6.43
N GLY A 361 -12.71 -12.06 -6.81
CA GLY A 361 -12.05 -11.15 -5.88
C GLY A 361 -12.96 -10.07 -5.31
N ILE A 362 -13.90 -9.54 -6.10
CA ILE A 362 -14.90 -8.58 -5.62
C ILE A 362 -15.90 -9.25 -4.69
N LYS A 363 -16.38 -10.46 -5.02
CA LYS A 363 -17.25 -11.25 -4.14
C LYS A 363 -16.58 -11.60 -2.82
N ALA A 364 -15.33 -12.03 -2.85
CA ALA A 364 -14.57 -12.36 -1.65
C ALA A 364 -14.46 -11.14 -0.72
N MET A 365 -14.12 -9.97 -1.26
CA MET A 365 -14.04 -8.73 -0.48
C MET A 365 -15.40 -8.28 0.07
N ALA A 366 -16.48 -8.46 -0.67
CA ALA A 366 -17.84 -8.14 -0.20
C ALA A 366 -18.27 -8.99 1.01
N HIS A 367 -17.68 -10.17 1.19
CA HIS A 367 -17.90 -11.07 2.34
C HIS A 367 -16.77 -11.02 3.39
N GLY A 368 -15.85 -10.05 3.30
CA GLY A 368 -14.74 -9.87 4.26
C GLY A 368 -13.54 -10.81 4.06
N GLY A 369 -13.46 -11.49 2.92
CA GLY A 369 -12.34 -12.35 2.53
C GLY A 369 -11.25 -11.61 1.74
N ALA A 370 -10.11 -12.28 1.52
CA ALA A 370 -9.01 -11.78 0.71
C ALA A 370 -9.37 -11.75 -0.78
N TYR A 371 -8.85 -10.76 -1.51
CA TYR A 371 -9.03 -10.66 -2.97
C TYR A 371 -8.43 -11.89 -3.67
N GLN A 372 -9.16 -12.45 -4.62
CA GLN A 372 -8.73 -13.52 -5.51
C GLN A 372 -8.78 -13.01 -6.95
N GLY A 373 -7.63 -12.99 -7.62
CA GLY A 373 -7.54 -12.67 -9.04
C GLY A 373 -8.30 -13.69 -9.89
N TYR A 374 -8.59 -13.33 -11.14
CA TYR A 374 -9.45 -14.11 -12.03
C TYR A 374 -8.76 -14.70 -13.26
#